data_AF-A0A0F5ZNX8-F1
#
_entry.id   AF-A0A0F5ZNX8-F1
#
_cell.length_a   1.000
_cell.length_b   1.000
_cell.length_c   1.000
_cell.angle_alpha   90.00
_cell.angle_beta   90.00
_cell.angle_gamma   90.00
#
_symmetry.space_group_name_H-M   'P 1'
#
loop_
_entity.id
_entity.type
_entity.pdbx_description
1 polymer ?
#
loop_
_entity_poly.entity_id
_entity_poly.type
_entity_poly.pdbx_seq_one_letter_code
_entity_poly.pdbx_strand_id
1 'polypeptide(L)'
;MTLHNRMTAFSFAAVVALAALVPSPPANAAEEVGLQEECVPFRISGNVFHQRCTSYVVYDDGTREATGHYNRDENGMIYDP
;
A
#
# COMPACT_ATOMS: atom_id res chain seq x y z
N MET A 1 -40.86 43.66 -32.44
CA MET A 1 -41.39 42.58 -31.57
C MET A 1 -40.31 41.55 -31.41
N THR A 2 -39.85 41.37 -30.18
CA THR A 2 -38.60 40.71 -29.81
C THR A 2 -38.85 39.25 -29.41
N LEU A 3 -37.88 38.41 -29.72
CA LEU A 3 -37.84 36.95 -29.71
C LEU A 3 -38.16 36.33 -28.32
N HIS A 4 -39.13 35.42 -28.25
CA HIS A 4 -39.27 34.47 -27.14
C HIS A 4 -38.55 33.17 -27.50
N ASN A 5 -37.35 32.95 -26.98
CA ASN A 5 -36.75 31.62 -26.94
C ASN A 5 -36.23 31.36 -25.53
N ARG A 6 -37.10 30.79 -24.69
CA ARG A 6 -36.76 30.31 -23.35
C ARG A 6 -37.35 28.92 -23.22
N MET A 7 -36.54 27.90 -23.46
CA MET A 7 -36.71 26.59 -22.83
C MET A 7 -35.49 25.73 -23.16
N THR A 8 -35.14 24.85 -22.20
CA THR A 8 -34.07 23.83 -22.22
C THR A 8 -32.69 24.24 -21.70
N ALA A 9 -32.60 24.52 -20.39
CA ALA A 9 -31.32 24.50 -19.67
C ALA A 9 -31.48 23.91 -18.27
N PHE A 10 -32.01 22.69 -18.13
CA PHE A 10 -32.10 22.02 -16.83
C PHE A 10 -31.76 20.52 -16.82
N SER A 11 -31.51 19.88 -17.97
CA SER A 11 -31.38 18.42 -18.04
C SER A 11 -29.98 17.87 -17.70
N PHE A 12 -28.93 18.69 -17.63
CA PHE A 12 -27.57 18.21 -17.37
C PHE A 12 -27.25 18.00 -15.87
N ALA A 13 -27.94 18.69 -14.96
CA ALA A 13 -27.65 18.59 -13.52
C ALA A 13 -28.10 17.25 -12.90
N ALA A 14 -29.13 16.62 -13.46
CA ALA A 14 -29.68 15.37 -12.92
C ALA A 14 -28.73 14.17 -13.10
N VAL A 15 -27.93 14.15 -14.17
CA VAL A 15 -27.02 13.02 -14.47
C VAL A 15 -25.83 13.00 -13.51
N VAL A 16 -25.31 14.16 -13.12
CA VAL A 16 -24.19 14.27 -12.17
C VAL A 16 -24.61 13.85 -10.75
N ALA A 17 -25.85 14.17 -10.35
CA ALA A 17 -26.36 13.81 -9.03
C ALA A 17 -26.57 12.28 -8.87
N LEU A 18 -26.93 11.55 -9.93
CA LEU A 18 -27.06 10.09 -9.88
C LEU A 18 -25.70 9.38 -9.81
N ALA A 19 -24.63 9.95 -10.39
CA ALA A 19 -23.30 9.35 -10.34
C ALA A 19 -22.72 9.31 -8.91
N ALA A 20 -23.12 10.24 -8.03
CA ALA A 20 -22.70 10.29 -6.64
C ALA A 20 -23.38 9.23 -5.74
N LEU A 21 -24.42 8.56 -6.24
CA LEU A 21 -25.16 7.52 -5.51
C LEU A 21 -24.74 6.10 -5.90
N VAL A 22 -23.77 5.96 -6.83
CA VAL A 22 -23.22 4.65 -7.17
C VAL A 22 -22.42 4.18 -5.95
N PRO A 23 -22.80 3.06 -5.32
CA PRO A 23 -22.00 2.49 -4.25
C PRO A 23 -20.61 2.23 -4.80
N SER A 24 -19.58 2.75 -4.14
CA SER A 24 -18.21 2.36 -4.44
C SER A 24 -18.13 0.83 -4.33
N PRO A 25 -17.44 0.14 -5.25
CA PRO A 25 -17.17 -1.28 -5.07
C PRO A 25 -16.56 -1.49 -3.67
N PRO A 26 -16.90 -2.59 -2.99
CA PRO A 26 -16.31 -2.88 -1.69
C PRO A 26 -14.79 -2.85 -1.85
N ALA A 27 -14.10 -2.18 -0.93
CA ALA A 27 -12.65 -2.28 -0.85
C ALA A 27 -12.34 -3.75 -0.52
N ASN A 28 -11.83 -4.49 -1.50
CA ASN A 28 -11.27 -5.81 -1.23
C ASN A 28 -10.00 -5.61 -0.39
N ALA A 29 -9.76 -6.50 0.57
CA ALA A 29 -8.48 -6.53 1.25
C ALA A 29 -7.39 -6.82 0.20
N ALA A 30 -6.26 -6.12 0.30
CA ALA A 30 -5.12 -6.33 -0.59
C ALA A 30 -4.61 -7.78 -0.44
N GLU A 31 -4.26 -8.41 -1.55
CA GLU A 31 -3.83 -9.81 -1.58
C GLU A 31 -2.32 -9.92 -1.36
N GLU A 32 -1.89 -10.88 -0.55
CA GLU A 32 -0.46 -11.15 -0.33
C GLU A 32 0.18 -11.70 -1.62
N VAL A 33 1.18 -11.00 -2.15
CA VAL A 33 1.87 -11.40 -3.40
C VAL A 33 3.30 -11.89 -3.17
N GLY A 34 3.87 -11.70 -1.98
CA GLY A 34 5.18 -12.26 -1.68
C GLY A 34 5.80 -11.79 -0.38
N LEU A 35 7.04 -12.25 -0.16
CA LEU A 35 7.88 -11.89 0.98
C LEU A 35 9.11 -11.12 0.50
N GLN A 36 9.41 -10.02 1.18
CA GLN A 36 10.62 -9.23 0.96
C GLN A 36 11.41 -9.12 2.27
N GLU A 37 12.74 -9.22 2.18
CA GLU A 37 13.65 -9.08 3.32
C GLU A 37 14.55 -7.86 3.09
N GLU A 38 14.73 -7.04 4.13
CA GLU A 38 15.70 -5.94 4.14
C GLU A 38 16.63 -6.06 5.33
N CYS A 39 17.94 -6.06 5.07
CA CYS A 39 18.97 -6.24 6.09
C CYS A 39 19.96 -5.08 6.11
N VAL A 40 20.30 -4.61 7.31
CA VAL A 40 21.30 -3.56 7.53
C VAL A 40 22.45 -4.13 8.36
N PRO A 41 23.70 -4.04 7.90
CA PRO A 41 24.85 -4.53 8.66
C PRO A 41 25.11 -3.67 9.90
N PHE A 42 25.50 -4.31 11.00
CA PHE A 42 25.94 -3.66 12.23
C PHE A 42 27.09 -4.43 12.87
N ARG A 43 27.97 -3.72 13.59
CA ARG A 43 29.14 -4.31 14.25
C ARG A 43 28.78 -4.70 15.68
N ILE A 44 28.98 -5.97 16.05
CA ILE A 44 28.78 -6.44 17.43
C ILE A 44 30.03 -6.26 18.29
N SER A 45 31.20 -6.58 17.76
CA SER A 45 32.46 -6.50 18.49
C SER A 45 33.65 -6.58 17.53
N GLY A 46 34.71 -5.81 17.77
CA GLY A 46 35.92 -5.88 16.95
C GLY A 46 35.60 -5.77 15.45
N ASN A 47 35.96 -6.78 14.65
CA ASN A 47 35.66 -6.87 13.22
C ASN A 47 34.49 -7.81 12.88
N VAL A 48 33.67 -8.19 13.86
CA VAL A 48 32.50 -9.07 13.68
C VAL A 48 31.28 -8.24 13.29
N PHE A 49 30.66 -8.58 12.15
CA PHE A 49 29.51 -7.88 11.61
C PHE A 49 28.30 -8.81 11.49
N HIS A 50 27.19 -8.41 12.09
CA HIS A 50 25.91 -9.09 11.93
C HIS A 50 24.99 -8.22 11.08
N GLN A 51 23.84 -8.74 10.70
CA GLN A 51 22.84 -8.01 9.95
C GLN A 51 21.56 -7.95 10.76
N ARG A 52 20.93 -6.79 10.83
CA ARG A 52 19.58 -6.63 11.37
C ARG A 52 18.62 -6.64 10.20
N CYS A 53 17.74 -7.63 10.17
CA CYS A 53 16.82 -7.89 9.08
C CYS A 53 15.38 -7.62 9.50
N THR A 54 14.58 -7.10 8.57
CA THR A 54 13.13 -6.98 8.69
C THR A 54 12.48 -7.73 7.54
N SER A 55 11.55 -8.63 7.85
CA SER A 55 10.73 -9.32 6.86
C SER A 55 9.45 -8.53 6.62
N TYR A 56 9.03 -8.48 5.36
CA TYR A 56 7.82 -7.82 4.93
C TYR A 56 6.96 -8.76 4.11
N VAL A 57 5.66 -8.78 4.39
CA VAL A 57 4.66 -9.22 3.42
C VAL A 57 4.42 -8.08 2.45
N VAL A 58 4.45 -8.38 1.17
CA VAL A 58 4.15 -7.43 0.09
C VAL A 58 2.77 -7.76 -0.43
N TYR A 59 1.93 -6.74 -0.56
CA TYR A 59 0.58 -6.85 -1.11
C TYR A 59 0.52 -6.37 -2.57
N ASP A 60 -0.51 -6.79 -3.30
CA ASP A 60 -0.72 -6.47 -4.71
C ASP A 60 -0.91 -4.96 -4.98
N ASP A 61 -1.40 -4.22 -4.00
CA ASP A 61 -1.50 -2.75 -4.02
C ASP A 61 -0.16 -2.03 -3.79
N GLY A 62 0.93 -2.79 -3.59
CA GLY A 62 2.27 -2.29 -3.33
C GLY A 62 2.52 -1.90 -1.88
N THR A 63 1.54 -2.05 -0.99
CA THR A 63 1.77 -1.89 0.45
C THR A 63 2.65 -3.01 0.97
N ARG A 64 3.35 -2.71 2.07
CA ARG A 64 4.27 -3.63 2.73
C ARG A 64 4.02 -3.59 4.22
N GLU A 65 3.88 -4.76 4.83
CA GLU A 65 3.68 -4.92 6.25
C GLU A 65 4.87 -5.66 6.87
N ALA A 66 5.49 -5.06 7.88
CA ALA A 66 6.58 -5.70 8.61
C ALA A 66 6.02 -6.87 9.44
N THR A 67 6.53 -8.08 9.19
CA THR A 67 6.09 -9.31 9.87
C THR A 67 7.06 -9.81 10.91
N GLY A 68 8.31 -9.33 10.90
CA GLY A 68 9.32 -9.78 11.85
C GLY A 68 10.60 -8.96 11.81
N HIS A 69 11.30 -8.98 12.94
CA HIS A 69 12.64 -8.42 13.09
C HIS A 69 13.54 -9.47 13.71
N TYR A 70 14.70 -9.70 13.09
CA TYR A 70 15.71 -10.62 13.60
C TYR A 70 17.10 -10.16 13.22
N ASN A 71 18.09 -10.69 13.89
CA ASN A 71 19.47 -10.55 13.49
C ASN A 71 19.96 -11.82 12.78
N ARG A 72 20.94 -11.67 11.88
CA ARG A 72 21.63 -12.75 11.20
C ARG A 72 23.14 -12.61 11.42
N ASP A 73 23.78 -13.65 11.93
CA ASP A 73 25.24 -13.66 12.11
C ASP A 73 25.99 -13.93 10.78
N GLU A 74 27.32 -13.91 10.84
CA GLU A 74 28.20 -14.13 9.67
C GLU A 74 28.06 -15.53 9.05
N ASN A 75 27.53 -16.50 9.81
CA ASN A 75 27.29 -17.88 9.36
C ASN A 75 25.86 -18.06 8.82
N GLY A 76 25.03 -17.03 8.86
CA GLY A 76 23.64 -17.08 8.45
C GLY A 76 22.68 -17.54 9.55
N MET A 77 23.13 -17.69 10.80
CA MET A 77 22.28 -18.08 11.92
C MET A 77 21.39 -16.90 12.32
N ILE A 78 20.09 -17.20 12.45
CA ILE A 78 19.07 -16.23 12.84
C ILE A 78 18.92 -16.24 14.37
N TYR A 79 18.85 -15.06 14.97
CA TYR A 79 18.64 -14.88 16.40
C TYR A 79 17.86 -13.60 16.69
N ASP A 80 17.30 -13.50 17.90
CA ASP A 80 16.49 -12.35 18.29
C ASP A 80 17.34 -11.06 18.42
N PRO A 81 16.73 -9.87 18.17
CA PRO A 81 17.41 -8.58 18.15
C PRO A 81 18.29 -8.22 19.35
#